data_AF-A0A0H3ZII9-F1
#
_entry.id   AF-A0A0H3ZII9-F1
#
_cell.length_a   1.000
_cell.length_b   1.000
_cell.length_c   1.000
_cell.angle_alpha   90.00
_cell.angle_beta   90.00
_cell.angle_gamma   90.00
#
_symmetry.space_group_name_H-M   'P 1'
#
loop_
_entity.id
_entity.type
_entity.pdbx_description
1 polymer ?
#
loop_
_entity_poly.entity_id
_entity_poly.type
_entity_poly.pdbx_seq_one_letter_code
_entity_poly.pdbx_strand_id
1 'polypeptide(L)'
;MTVSMQTESSTNPQSATSVSPLEPSGSSKNDISGALPVKSTKKNEFLMSFKAGKLRKNAKKMIQKLLDHADTLTLKTQSMGLDDCWNANAPQAYDKADFWTWFDKNYSDMVIFLKLRDGILTKVEVCDCIYHFSNDLVMSFSLDEDAPTKPRFTFEQVSEALEEGFISPLNHDGKITPPTEPEPTKSGESLEQSETRKVVSLGDYQGRLEGKRERLEARADKAQSESERYYLASKERASHIPFGQPILVGHHSEKRARRDAERIFNDMGKSVKAQQKADNLNNRVESVGTAGIASDDPEAIQKLKSKLTSLERSQEMMKSINKVIRSNNLSEADKMEFMQVTHQLTQKQAHELLHPNFGSVGFADYSLRNNNATIRATKQRIKELEQLHNQKPFDEKGISDGFEWALYEEEGRIKFSFDDVPSEKIRTILKSNGFKWSRYSKAWVRKMTANAVYSTKSIVTRLNQL
;
A
#
# COMPACT_ATOMS: atom_id res chain seq x y z
N MET A 1 36.67 -37.71 -42.16
CA MET A 1 36.61 -37.52 -43.63
C MET A 1 35.15 -37.45 -44.06
N THR A 2 34.89 -36.90 -45.24
CA THR A 2 33.54 -36.69 -45.81
C THR A 2 32.85 -38.00 -46.19
N VAL A 3 31.53 -38.07 -45.93
CA VAL A 3 30.56 -38.87 -46.69
C VAL A 3 29.37 -37.96 -46.97
N SER A 4 28.76 -38.07 -48.15
CA SER A 4 27.84 -37.07 -48.71
C SER A 4 26.51 -37.67 -49.14
N MET A 5 25.47 -36.80 -49.15
CA MET A 5 24.34 -36.76 -50.09
C MET A 5 23.18 -37.79 -50.01
N GLN A 6 21.98 -37.21 -50.17
CA GLN A 6 20.80 -37.68 -50.94
C GLN A 6 20.00 -38.89 -50.37
N THR A 7 18.74 -38.72 -49.93
CA THR A 7 17.44 -38.61 -50.69
C THR A 7 17.16 -39.86 -51.54
N GLU A 8 15.96 -40.46 -51.59
CA GLU A 8 14.57 -39.97 -51.39
C GLU A 8 13.73 -41.02 -50.59
N SER A 9 12.41 -40.95 -50.32
CA SER A 9 11.24 -40.16 -50.79
C SER A 9 10.27 -39.89 -49.59
N SER A 10 8.91 -39.80 -49.59
CA SER A 10 7.80 -39.90 -50.57
C SER A 10 6.47 -39.30 -50.05
N THR A 11 5.50 -39.08 -50.96
CA THR A 11 4.02 -38.98 -50.78
C THR A 11 3.38 -38.09 -49.70
N ASN A 12 2.68 -37.05 -50.18
CA ASN A 12 1.52 -36.35 -49.59
C ASN A 12 0.23 -37.05 -50.11
N PRO A 13 -0.95 -37.11 -49.42
CA PRO A 13 -1.86 -35.95 -49.36
C PRO A 13 -2.79 -35.80 -48.12
N GLN A 14 -3.30 -34.57 -47.94
CA GLN A 14 -4.63 -34.15 -47.44
C GLN A 14 -5.49 -35.08 -46.55
N SER A 15 -5.93 -34.58 -45.37
CA SER A 15 -7.30 -34.07 -45.14
C SER A 15 -7.57 -33.78 -43.64
N ALA A 16 -8.75 -33.25 -43.30
CA ALA A 16 -8.99 -32.51 -42.05
C ALA A 16 -9.80 -33.26 -40.98
N THR A 17 -9.59 -32.87 -39.70
CA THR A 17 -10.61 -32.98 -38.65
C THR A 17 -10.62 -31.75 -37.73
N SER A 18 -11.78 -31.50 -37.12
CA SER A 18 -12.16 -30.35 -36.29
C SER A 18 -11.25 -29.98 -35.11
N VAL A 19 -11.12 -28.68 -34.83
CA VAL A 19 -10.81 -28.14 -33.49
C VAL A 19 -11.68 -26.92 -33.17
N SER A 20 -12.38 -26.97 -32.03
CA SER A 20 -13.08 -25.88 -31.34
C SER A 20 -13.30 -26.31 -29.88
N PRO A 21 -13.39 -25.39 -28.91
CA PRO A 21 -12.57 -24.20 -28.69
C PRO A 21 -11.88 -24.24 -27.31
N LEU A 22 -10.80 -23.49 -27.09
CA LEU A 22 -10.20 -23.37 -25.75
C LEU A 22 -10.98 -22.37 -24.87
N GLU A 23 -11.37 -22.80 -23.67
CA GLU A 23 -11.68 -21.90 -22.56
C GLU A 23 -10.40 -21.38 -21.89
N PRO A 24 -10.35 -20.11 -21.45
CA PRO A 24 -9.37 -19.61 -20.49
C PRO A 24 -10.01 -19.47 -19.09
N SER A 25 -9.79 -20.46 -18.23
CA SER A 25 -10.37 -20.46 -16.88
C SER A 25 -9.54 -19.65 -15.86
N GLY A 26 -10.25 -18.91 -14.99
CA GLY A 26 -9.81 -18.58 -13.63
C GLY A 26 -8.64 -17.60 -13.42
N SER A 27 -8.96 -16.32 -13.19
CA SER A 27 -8.20 -15.51 -12.23
C SER A 27 -9.11 -14.51 -11.51
N SER A 28 -8.98 -14.43 -10.18
CA SER A 28 -9.91 -13.73 -9.30
C SER A 28 -9.79 -12.20 -9.40
N LYS A 29 -10.96 -11.54 -9.41
CA LYS A 29 -11.13 -10.15 -8.99
C LYS A 29 -12.38 -10.05 -8.12
N ASN A 30 -12.19 -9.74 -6.83
CA ASN A 30 -13.28 -9.24 -6.00
C ASN A 30 -13.49 -7.76 -6.29
N ASP A 31 -14.76 -7.40 -6.51
CA ASP A 31 -15.49 -6.18 -6.16
C ASP A 31 -14.75 -4.84 -5.96
N ILE A 32 -15.33 -3.78 -6.53
CA ILE A 32 -15.99 -2.71 -5.76
C ILE A 32 -16.83 -1.81 -6.69
N SER A 33 -17.90 -1.22 -6.12
CA SER A 33 -18.85 -0.26 -6.72
C SER A 33 -19.67 -0.79 -7.91
N GLY A 34 -20.98 -0.97 -7.67
CA GLY A 34 -21.93 -1.28 -8.72
C GLY A 34 -22.26 -0.03 -9.55
N ALA A 35 -22.04 -0.12 -10.85
CA ALA A 35 -22.82 0.62 -11.84
C ALA A 35 -23.85 -0.34 -12.43
N LEU A 36 -25.09 0.14 -12.62
CA LEU A 36 -26.09 -0.63 -13.37
C LEU A 36 -25.54 -0.89 -14.79
N PRO A 37 -25.69 -2.12 -15.34
CA PRO A 37 -25.17 -2.44 -16.66
C PRO A 37 -25.97 -1.69 -17.73
N VAL A 38 -25.38 -0.61 -18.24
CA VAL A 38 -25.91 0.13 -19.39
C VAL A 38 -25.96 -0.83 -20.59
N LYS A 39 -27.17 -1.14 -21.06
CA LYS A 39 -27.37 -1.90 -22.30
C LYS A 39 -27.10 -1.00 -23.49
N SER A 40 -25.84 -0.88 -23.87
CA SER A 40 -25.43 -0.31 -25.15
C SER A 40 -26.07 -1.06 -26.33
N THR A 41 -26.39 -0.36 -27.42
CA THR A 41 -26.87 -1.03 -28.63
C THR A 41 -25.76 -1.92 -29.19
N LYS A 42 -26.12 -3.03 -29.85
CA LYS A 42 -25.13 -3.95 -30.46
C LYS A 42 -24.24 -3.24 -31.50
N LYS A 43 -24.77 -2.17 -32.14
CA LYS A 43 -24.01 -1.27 -33.02
C LYS A 43 -23.00 -0.45 -32.23
N ASN A 44 -23.42 0.21 -31.15
CA ASN A 44 -22.53 1.03 -30.31
C ASN A 44 -21.40 0.18 -29.67
N GLU A 45 -21.70 -1.03 -29.18
CA GLU A 45 -20.69 -1.97 -28.67
C GLU A 45 -19.69 -2.40 -29.76
N PHE A 46 -20.18 -2.69 -30.96
CA PHE A 46 -19.34 -3.07 -32.10
C PHE A 46 -18.41 -1.92 -32.52
N LEU A 47 -18.91 -0.68 -32.61
CA LEU A 47 -18.13 0.51 -32.97
C LEU A 47 -17.08 0.88 -31.92
N MET A 48 -17.31 0.58 -30.63
CA MET A 48 -16.34 0.77 -29.54
C MET A 48 -15.30 -0.37 -29.44
N SER A 49 -15.48 -1.49 -30.13
CA SER A 49 -14.56 -2.64 -30.07
C SER A 49 -13.25 -2.48 -30.87
N PHE A 50 -13.18 -1.46 -31.74
CA PHE A 50 -12.08 -1.25 -32.67
C PHE A 50 -10.90 -0.45 -32.10
N LYS A 51 -9.79 -0.43 -32.84
CA LYS A 51 -8.63 0.45 -32.63
C LYS A 51 -8.28 1.13 -33.96
N ALA A 52 -7.73 2.35 -33.90
CA ALA A 52 -7.28 3.06 -35.08
C ALA A 52 -6.09 2.34 -35.76
N GLY A 53 -6.04 2.35 -37.09
CA GLY A 53 -5.00 1.70 -37.87
C GLY A 53 -5.49 1.10 -39.19
N LYS A 54 -4.70 0.19 -39.78
CA LYS A 54 -5.03 -0.50 -41.02
C LYS A 54 -5.82 -1.80 -40.77
N LEU A 55 -6.90 -2.03 -41.51
CA LEU A 55 -7.63 -3.30 -41.54
C LEU A 55 -7.09 -4.20 -42.66
N ARG A 56 -7.05 -5.53 -42.44
CA ARG A 56 -6.56 -6.50 -43.45
C ARG A 56 -7.63 -6.71 -44.54
N LYS A 57 -7.27 -6.57 -45.83
CA LYS A 57 -8.21 -6.75 -46.97
C LYS A 57 -8.96 -8.09 -46.93
N ASN A 58 -8.27 -9.17 -46.56
CA ASN A 58 -8.82 -10.52 -46.48
C ASN A 58 -9.92 -10.69 -45.41
N ALA A 59 -10.15 -9.71 -44.54
CA ALA A 59 -11.13 -9.78 -43.45
C ALA A 59 -12.59 -9.57 -43.92
N LYS A 60 -12.99 -10.17 -45.06
CA LYS A 60 -14.29 -9.92 -45.71
C LYS A 60 -15.49 -10.02 -44.76
N LYS A 61 -15.50 -10.96 -43.81
CA LYS A 61 -16.56 -11.10 -42.77
C LYS A 61 -16.69 -9.90 -41.82
N MET A 62 -15.63 -9.14 -41.57
CA MET A 62 -15.67 -7.91 -40.76
C MET A 62 -15.96 -6.67 -41.61
N ILE A 63 -15.48 -6.66 -42.86
CA ILE A 63 -15.78 -5.60 -43.83
C ILE A 63 -17.27 -5.61 -44.17
N GLN A 64 -17.90 -6.78 -44.32
CA GLN A 64 -19.36 -6.90 -44.45
C GLN A 64 -20.07 -6.30 -43.23
N LYS A 65 -19.70 -6.69 -42.00
CA LYS A 65 -20.30 -6.13 -40.78
C LYS A 65 -20.17 -4.60 -40.69
N LEU A 66 -19.09 -4.03 -41.19
CA LEU A 66 -18.90 -2.58 -41.27
C LEU A 66 -19.82 -1.96 -42.34
N LEU A 67 -19.94 -2.58 -43.52
CA LEU A 67 -20.89 -2.15 -44.56
C LEU A 67 -22.35 -2.24 -44.08
N ASP A 68 -22.70 -3.27 -43.31
CA ASP A 68 -24.04 -3.47 -42.72
C ASP A 68 -24.39 -2.31 -41.77
N HIS A 69 -23.47 -1.94 -40.87
CA HIS A 69 -23.67 -0.93 -39.82
C HIS A 69 -23.32 0.52 -40.24
N ALA A 70 -22.82 0.74 -41.46
CA ALA A 70 -22.51 2.08 -41.96
C ALA A 70 -23.80 2.85 -42.29
N ASP A 71 -23.94 4.06 -41.76
CA ASP A 71 -25.13 4.89 -42.01
C ASP A 71 -25.08 5.50 -43.43
N THR A 72 -23.88 5.86 -43.89
CA THR A 72 -23.64 6.33 -45.27
C THR A 72 -22.39 5.69 -45.88
N LEU A 73 -22.47 5.42 -47.19
CA LEU A 73 -21.34 5.03 -48.04
C LEU A 73 -21.17 6.11 -49.12
N THR A 74 -19.96 6.66 -49.23
CA THR A 74 -19.66 7.73 -50.20
C THR A 74 -18.40 7.40 -50.97
N LEU A 75 -18.42 7.60 -52.29
CA LEU A 75 -17.24 7.55 -53.14
C LEU A 75 -16.67 8.96 -53.26
N LYS A 76 -15.39 9.10 -52.92
CA LYS A 76 -14.58 10.27 -53.27
C LYS A 76 -13.70 9.91 -54.45
N THR A 77 -13.65 10.77 -55.44
CA THR A 77 -12.73 10.66 -56.58
C THR A 77 -11.90 11.92 -56.71
N GLN A 78 -10.81 11.85 -57.46
CA GLN A 78 -9.94 13.00 -57.73
C GLN A 78 -9.77 13.16 -59.23
N SER A 79 -9.57 14.40 -59.69
CA SER A 79 -9.31 14.73 -61.09
C SER A 79 -8.02 15.54 -61.20
N MET A 80 -7.17 15.19 -62.16
CA MET A 80 -5.93 15.91 -62.42
C MET A 80 -6.24 17.16 -63.24
N GLY A 81 -5.78 18.32 -62.78
CA GLY A 81 -5.88 19.58 -63.49
C GLY A 81 -4.88 19.70 -64.64
N LEU A 82 -4.97 20.78 -65.41
CA LEU A 82 -4.01 21.13 -66.47
C LEU A 82 -2.64 21.59 -65.92
N ASP A 83 -2.56 21.75 -64.60
CA ASP A 83 -1.42 22.17 -63.79
C ASP A 83 -0.77 20.99 -63.03
N ASP A 84 -1.07 19.74 -63.43
CA ASP A 84 -0.68 18.47 -62.78
C ASP A 84 -1.13 18.32 -61.31
N CYS A 85 -1.94 19.24 -60.79
CA CYS A 85 -2.51 19.16 -59.45
C CYS A 85 -3.72 18.21 -59.39
N TRP A 86 -3.77 17.36 -58.37
CA TRP A 86 -4.96 16.53 -58.08
C TRP A 86 -5.99 17.31 -57.27
N ASN A 87 -7.17 17.51 -57.87
CA ASN A 87 -8.31 18.19 -57.28
C ASN A 87 -9.33 17.17 -56.78
N ALA A 88 -9.79 17.31 -55.54
CA ALA A 88 -10.80 16.42 -54.97
C ALA A 88 -12.20 16.77 -55.52
N ASN A 89 -12.86 15.79 -56.13
CA ASN A 89 -14.21 15.96 -56.65
C ASN A 89 -15.24 15.94 -55.50
N ALA A 90 -16.44 16.49 -55.74
CA ALA A 90 -17.54 16.44 -54.78
C ALA A 90 -17.89 14.96 -54.43
N PRO A 91 -17.95 14.59 -53.13
CA PRO A 91 -18.26 13.21 -52.74
C PRO A 91 -19.64 12.77 -53.23
N GLN A 92 -19.70 11.61 -53.89
CA GLN A 92 -20.93 11.04 -54.41
C GLN A 92 -21.44 9.95 -53.47
N ALA A 93 -22.77 9.83 -53.31
CA ALA A 93 -23.35 8.67 -52.65
C ALA A 93 -23.08 7.41 -53.48
N TYR A 94 -22.74 6.29 -52.84
CA TYR A 94 -22.39 5.05 -53.52
C TYR A 94 -23.25 3.90 -52.98
N ASP A 95 -23.76 3.04 -53.86
CA ASP A 95 -24.62 1.92 -53.46
C ASP A 95 -23.79 0.87 -52.68
N LYS A 96 -24.39 0.34 -51.61
CA LYS A 96 -23.83 -0.80 -50.88
C LYS A 96 -23.83 -2.08 -51.73
N ALA A 97 -24.70 -2.19 -52.73
CA ALA A 97 -24.74 -3.33 -53.64
C ALA A 97 -23.45 -3.45 -54.49
N ASP A 98 -22.98 -2.34 -55.06
CA ASP A 98 -21.78 -2.32 -55.92
C ASP A 98 -20.45 -2.38 -55.14
N PHE A 99 -20.49 -2.26 -53.81
CA PHE A 99 -19.29 -2.23 -52.96
C PHE A 99 -18.33 -3.38 -53.26
N TRP A 100 -18.82 -4.62 -53.37
CA TRP A 100 -17.96 -5.78 -53.61
C TRP A 100 -17.39 -5.81 -55.04
N THR A 101 -18.14 -5.33 -56.03
CA THR A 101 -17.68 -5.17 -57.42
C THR A 101 -16.49 -4.21 -57.50
N TRP A 102 -16.56 -3.09 -56.79
CA TRP A 102 -15.46 -2.13 -56.66
C TRP A 102 -14.28 -2.71 -55.85
N PHE A 103 -14.58 -3.36 -54.72
CA PHE A 103 -13.58 -3.92 -53.80
C PHE A 103 -12.71 -5.00 -54.44
N ASP A 104 -13.32 -5.93 -55.18
CA ASP A 104 -12.58 -7.00 -55.85
C ASP A 104 -11.86 -6.51 -57.12
N LYS A 105 -12.38 -5.46 -57.80
CA LYS A 105 -11.67 -4.78 -58.90
C LYS A 105 -10.35 -4.13 -58.44
N ASN A 106 -10.35 -3.47 -57.27
CA ASN A 106 -9.19 -2.72 -56.76
C ASN A 106 -8.34 -3.51 -55.75
N TYR A 107 -8.61 -4.83 -55.61
CA TYR A 107 -8.11 -5.64 -54.49
C TYR A 107 -6.57 -5.64 -54.32
N SER A 108 -5.82 -5.57 -55.42
CA SER A 108 -4.35 -5.63 -55.44
C SER A 108 -3.69 -4.53 -54.60
N ASP A 109 -4.07 -3.28 -54.81
CA ASP A 109 -3.35 -2.10 -54.30
C ASP A 109 -4.09 -1.37 -53.18
N MET A 110 -5.39 -1.63 -53.04
CA MET A 110 -6.30 -1.01 -52.06
C MET A 110 -5.82 -1.07 -50.59
N VAL A 111 -6.07 -0.03 -49.80
CA VAL A 111 -5.74 0.03 -48.37
C VAL A 111 -6.97 0.44 -47.56
N ILE A 112 -7.21 -0.24 -46.42
CA ILE A 112 -8.35 0.05 -45.55
C ILE A 112 -7.86 0.67 -44.24
N PHE A 113 -8.39 1.84 -43.88
CA PHE A 113 -8.06 2.59 -42.66
C PHE A 113 -9.28 2.76 -41.74
N LEU A 114 -9.06 2.62 -40.43
CA LEU A 114 -10.03 2.83 -39.36
C LEU A 114 -9.74 4.16 -38.64
N LYS A 115 -10.69 5.11 -38.68
CA LYS A 115 -10.58 6.42 -38.01
C LYS A 115 -11.54 6.49 -36.82
N LEU A 116 -10.98 6.67 -35.63
CA LEU A 116 -11.70 6.76 -34.36
C LEU A 116 -11.73 8.21 -33.85
N ARG A 117 -12.81 8.57 -33.16
CA ARG A 117 -12.92 9.79 -32.36
C ARG A 117 -13.34 9.39 -30.95
N ASP A 118 -12.63 9.86 -29.92
CA ASP A 118 -12.95 9.61 -28.50
C ASP A 118 -13.16 8.13 -28.13
N GLY A 119 -12.45 7.23 -28.82
CA GLY A 119 -12.52 5.77 -28.64
C GLY A 119 -13.53 5.04 -29.53
N ILE A 120 -14.30 5.77 -30.35
CA ILE A 120 -15.42 5.24 -31.13
C ILE A 120 -15.08 5.28 -32.62
N LEU A 121 -15.33 4.19 -33.35
CA LEU A 121 -15.15 4.15 -34.80
C LEU A 121 -16.15 5.10 -35.49
N THR A 122 -15.64 6.14 -36.17
CA THR A 122 -16.48 7.14 -36.85
C THR A 122 -16.42 7.04 -38.37
N LYS A 123 -15.28 6.61 -38.94
CA LYS A 123 -15.12 6.40 -40.38
C LYS A 123 -14.24 5.20 -40.69
N VAL A 124 -14.58 4.52 -41.78
CA VAL A 124 -13.72 3.53 -42.44
C VAL A 124 -13.50 3.98 -43.87
N GLU A 125 -12.24 4.12 -44.26
CA GLU A 125 -11.83 4.59 -45.58
C GLU A 125 -11.17 3.43 -46.32
N VAL A 126 -11.67 3.13 -47.52
CA VAL A 126 -11.20 2.07 -48.41
C VAL A 126 -10.64 2.76 -49.65
N CYS A 127 -9.34 3.06 -49.61
CA CYS A 127 -8.59 3.75 -50.67
C CYS A 127 -8.21 2.72 -51.75
N ASP A 128 -8.36 3.03 -53.05
CA ASP A 128 -7.98 2.12 -54.14
C ASP A 128 -6.47 1.87 -54.27
N CYS A 129 -5.64 2.77 -53.76
CA CYS A 129 -4.18 2.64 -53.67
C CYS A 129 -3.63 3.27 -52.37
N ILE A 130 -2.30 3.27 -52.21
CA ILE A 130 -1.61 3.83 -51.03
C ILE A 130 -1.23 5.32 -51.17
N TYR A 131 -1.51 5.94 -52.31
CA TYR A 131 -1.12 7.31 -52.63
C TYR A 131 -2.21 8.33 -52.29
N HIS A 132 -1.84 9.60 -52.20
CA HIS A 132 -2.76 10.69 -51.84
C HIS A 132 -3.81 11.02 -52.91
N PHE A 133 -3.62 10.56 -54.15
CA PHE A 133 -4.54 10.72 -55.29
C PHE A 133 -5.55 9.55 -55.43
N SER A 134 -5.74 8.74 -54.38
CA SER A 134 -6.65 7.60 -54.39
C SER A 134 -8.12 7.99 -54.58
N ASN A 135 -8.90 7.05 -55.13
CA ASN A 135 -10.35 7.06 -55.01
C ASN A 135 -10.73 6.29 -53.73
N ASP A 136 -11.53 6.90 -52.86
CA ASP A 136 -11.85 6.37 -51.54
C ASP A 136 -13.34 6.03 -51.43
N LEU A 137 -13.67 4.78 -51.10
CA LEU A 137 -14.97 4.44 -50.53
C LEU A 137 -14.96 4.69 -49.02
N VAL A 138 -15.71 5.68 -48.56
CA VAL A 138 -15.78 6.11 -47.17
C VAL A 138 -17.12 5.73 -46.57
N MET A 139 -17.08 4.78 -45.64
CA MET A 139 -18.17 4.46 -44.72
C MET A 139 -18.13 5.45 -43.55
N SER A 140 -19.27 6.06 -43.20
CA SER A 140 -19.40 6.86 -41.97
C SER A 140 -20.37 6.22 -40.99
N PHE A 141 -20.08 6.41 -39.70
CA PHE A 141 -20.77 5.78 -38.57
C PHE A 141 -21.12 6.81 -37.50
N SER A 142 -22.35 6.72 -37.02
CA SER A 142 -22.95 7.52 -35.96
C SER A 142 -23.41 6.57 -34.85
N LEU A 143 -23.34 7.02 -33.61
CA LEU A 143 -24.00 6.29 -32.51
C LEU A 143 -25.51 6.40 -32.67
N ASP A 144 -26.23 5.36 -32.28
CA ASP A 144 -27.68 5.45 -32.11
C ASP A 144 -27.96 6.30 -30.85
N GLU A 145 -28.67 7.44 -30.99
CA GLU A 145 -28.93 8.39 -29.90
C GLU A 145 -30.04 7.92 -28.93
N ASP A 146 -29.75 6.86 -28.17
CA ASP A 146 -30.48 6.52 -26.93
C ASP A 146 -29.63 6.89 -25.71
N ALA A 147 -29.49 8.21 -25.49
CA ALA A 147 -28.84 8.77 -24.31
C ALA A 147 -29.88 9.29 -23.31
N PRO A 148 -30.35 8.47 -22.34
CA PRO A 148 -31.09 9.00 -21.20
C PRO A 148 -30.18 9.97 -20.45
N THR A 149 -30.46 11.26 -20.58
CA THR A 149 -29.71 12.29 -19.88
C THR A 149 -29.87 12.06 -18.37
N LYS A 150 -28.77 12.14 -17.61
CA LYS A 150 -28.84 12.03 -16.16
C LYS A 150 -29.84 13.08 -15.65
N PRO A 151 -30.81 12.72 -14.78
CA PRO A 151 -31.81 13.65 -14.29
C PRO A 151 -31.12 14.87 -13.67
N ARG A 152 -31.42 16.05 -14.19
CA ARG A 152 -30.86 17.32 -13.73
C ARG A 152 -31.71 17.83 -12.57
N PHE A 153 -31.37 17.40 -11.36
CA PHE A 153 -31.92 17.98 -10.14
C PHE A 153 -31.45 19.43 -9.99
N THR A 154 -32.33 20.31 -9.51
CA THR A 154 -31.95 21.68 -9.09
C THR A 154 -31.21 21.64 -7.75
N PHE A 155 -30.53 22.73 -7.39
CA PHE A 155 -29.91 22.84 -6.06
C PHE A 155 -30.94 22.66 -4.94
N GLU A 156 -32.11 23.29 -5.10
CA GLU A 156 -33.25 23.22 -4.18
C GLU A 156 -33.72 21.77 -3.95
N GLN A 157 -33.90 20.99 -5.02
CA GLN A 157 -34.27 19.57 -4.94
C GLN A 157 -33.20 18.71 -4.26
N VAL A 158 -31.92 19.07 -4.40
CA VAL A 158 -30.82 18.36 -3.71
C VAL A 158 -30.78 18.74 -2.23
N SER A 159 -31.04 19.99 -1.85
CA SER A 159 -31.20 20.36 -0.43
C SER A 159 -32.42 19.71 0.21
N GLU A 160 -33.58 19.74 -0.44
CA GLU A 160 -34.82 19.12 0.06
C GLU A 160 -34.64 17.61 0.27
N ALA A 161 -33.98 16.92 -0.67
CA ALA A 161 -33.64 15.50 -0.51
C ALA A 161 -32.60 15.22 0.59
N LEU A 162 -31.70 16.17 0.90
CA LEU A 162 -30.77 16.05 2.03
C LEU A 162 -31.47 16.29 3.38
N GLU A 163 -32.44 17.21 3.44
CA GLU A 163 -33.30 17.45 4.60
C GLU A 163 -34.26 16.27 4.85
N GLU A 164 -34.77 15.65 3.79
CA GLU A 164 -35.45 14.34 3.80
C GLU A 164 -34.53 13.17 4.20
N GLY A 165 -33.24 13.42 4.40
CA GLY A 165 -32.27 12.48 4.95
C GLY A 165 -31.65 11.50 3.96
N PHE A 166 -31.65 11.72 2.64
CA PHE A 166 -30.97 10.80 1.71
C PHE A 166 -29.43 10.89 1.82
N ILE A 167 -28.74 9.74 1.86
CA ILE A 167 -27.26 9.65 2.01
C ILE A 167 -26.54 10.26 0.80
N SER A 168 -27.08 10.09 -0.41
CA SER A 168 -26.63 10.82 -1.60
C SER A 168 -27.76 10.88 -2.63
N PRO A 169 -28.57 11.95 -2.69
CA PRO A 169 -29.71 12.07 -3.61
C PRO A 169 -29.39 11.83 -5.10
N LEU A 170 -28.12 11.94 -5.48
CA LEU A 170 -27.62 11.81 -6.84
C LEU A 170 -27.04 10.43 -7.18
N ASN A 171 -26.82 9.56 -6.19
CA ASN A 171 -26.09 8.29 -6.37
C ASN A 171 -26.58 7.11 -5.50
N HIS A 172 -27.39 7.35 -4.47
CA HIS A 172 -27.82 6.30 -3.53
C HIS A 172 -29.15 6.62 -2.85
N ASP A 173 -30.17 5.81 -3.18
CA ASP A 173 -31.55 5.88 -2.66
C ASP A 173 -31.68 5.54 -1.16
N GLY A 174 -30.56 5.23 -0.49
CA GLY A 174 -30.55 4.96 0.95
C GLY A 174 -30.80 6.24 1.74
N LYS A 175 -31.88 6.27 2.51
CA LYS A 175 -32.03 7.27 3.58
C LYS A 175 -31.10 6.93 4.73
N ILE A 176 -30.58 7.98 5.36
CA ILE A 176 -30.04 7.98 6.71
C ILE A 176 -31.19 7.51 7.59
N THR A 177 -31.18 6.24 7.96
CA THR A 177 -31.86 5.82 9.18
C THR A 177 -31.32 6.73 10.28
N PRO A 178 -32.17 7.41 11.08
CA PRO A 178 -31.68 8.10 12.26
C PRO A 178 -30.85 7.09 13.06
N PRO A 179 -29.75 7.50 13.73
CA PRO A 179 -28.93 6.56 14.46
C PRO A 179 -29.83 5.73 15.36
N THR A 180 -29.87 4.41 15.15
CA THR A 180 -30.45 3.51 16.14
C THR A 180 -29.74 3.86 17.43
N GLU A 181 -30.47 4.46 18.39
CA GLU A 181 -29.91 4.74 19.70
C GLU A 181 -29.30 3.42 20.18
N PRO A 182 -28.01 3.40 20.58
CA PRO A 182 -27.36 2.14 20.94
C PRO A 182 -28.22 1.51 22.03
N GLU A 183 -28.82 0.34 21.72
CA GLU A 183 -29.94 -0.22 22.52
C GLU A 183 -29.63 -0.02 24.00
N PRO A 184 -30.51 0.67 24.76
CA PRO A 184 -30.15 1.29 26.02
C PRO A 184 -29.49 0.25 26.91
N THR A 185 -28.16 0.36 27.03
CA THR A 185 -27.31 -0.74 27.51
C THR A 185 -27.82 -1.14 28.87
N LYS A 186 -28.49 -2.30 28.96
CA LYS A 186 -29.38 -2.63 30.07
C LYS A 186 -28.63 -2.47 31.39
N SER A 187 -28.93 -1.39 32.09
CA SER A 187 -28.39 -0.99 33.38
C SER A 187 -29.01 -1.87 34.48
N GLY A 188 -28.79 -3.18 34.36
CA GLY A 188 -29.51 -4.21 35.08
C GLY A 188 -29.38 -5.64 34.53
N GLU A 189 -28.71 -5.88 33.38
CA GLU A 189 -28.29 -7.25 33.01
C GLU A 189 -26.84 -7.53 33.40
N SER A 190 -26.57 -8.79 33.76
CA SER A 190 -25.51 -9.16 34.71
C SER A 190 -24.09 -9.15 34.14
N LEU A 191 -23.12 -9.21 35.06
CA LEU A 191 -21.68 -9.34 34.83
C LEU A 191 -21.27 -10.65 34.11
N GLU A 192 -21.72 -10.85 32.86
CA GLU A 192 -21.12 -11.85 31.99
C GLU A 192 -19.72 -11.37 31.58
N GLN A 193 -18.71 -12.03 32.15
CA GLN A 193 -17.30 -11.71 31.95
C GLN A 193 -16.94 -11.97 30.48
N SER A 194 -16.75 -10.92 29.69
CA SER A 194 -16.43 -11.08 28.27
C SER A 194 -15.14 -11.90 28.11
N GLU A 195 -15.24 -13.12 27.58
CA GLU A 195 -14.11 -14.07 27.43
C GLU A 195 -13.08 -13.64 26.36
N THR A 196 -12.91 -12.35 26.11
CA THR A 196 -12.01 -11.81 25.09
C THR A 196 -10.61 -11.57 25.66
N ARG A 197 -9.58 -11.97 24.92
CA ARG A 197 -8.16 -11.78 25.27
C ARG A 197 -7.84 -10.32 25.68
N LYS A 198 -8.54 -9.32 25.14
CA LYS A 198 -8.32 -7.89 25.41
C LYS A 198 -8.31 -7.55 26.92
N VAL A 199 -9.24 -8.10 27.71
CA VAL A 199 -9.45 -7.68 29.10
C VAL A 199 -8.44 -8.32 30.05
N VAL A 200 -8.24 -9.63 29.95
CA VAL A 200 -7.39 -10.40 30.88
C VAL A 200 -5.89 -10.27 30.54
N SER A 201 -5.55 -10.32 29.25
CA SER A 201 -4.17 -10.61 28.82
C SER A 201 -3.21 -9.41 28.94
N LEU A 202 -3.67 -8.18 28.67
CA LEU A 202 -2.77 -7.05 28.37
C LEU A 202 -2.12 -6.38 29.60
N GLY A 203 -2.84 -6.36 30.73
CA GLY A 203 -2.41 -5.69 31.97
C GLY A 203 -2.19 -4.19 31.83
N ASP A 204 -1.62 -3.56 32.86
CA ASP A 204 -1.20 -2.16 32.77
C ASP A 204 0.03 -2.03 31.85
N TYR A 205 -0.15 -1.31 30.74
CA TYR A 205 0.93 -0.98 29.81
C TYR A 205 1.71 0.27 30.21
N GLN A 206 1.06 1.24 30.86
CA GLN A 206 1.66 2.54 31.18
C GLN A 206 2.59 2.44 32.39
N GLY A 207 2.16 1.82 33.50
CA GLY A 207 3.03 1.55 34.65
C GLY A 207 4.22 0.65 34.29
N ARG A 208 4.09 -0.22 33.27
CA ARG A 208 5.22 -0.98 32.71
C ARG A 208 6.24 -0.09 31.97
N LEU A 209 5.81 1.00 31.33
CA LEU A 209 6.69 2.01 30.74
C LEU A 209 7.29 2.92 31.82
N GLU A 210 6.48 3.40 32.76
CA GLU A 210 6.90 4.34 33.82
C GLU A 210 7.87 3.67 34.79
N GLY A 211 7.55 2.50 35.34
CA GLY A 211 8.50 1.72 36.13
C GLY A 211 9.74 1.28 35.35
N LYS A 212 9.70 1.24 34.00
CA LYS A 212 10.93 1.07 33.19
C LYS A 212 11.74 2.37 33.12
N ARG A 213 11.08 3.53 33.06
CA ARG A 213 11.67 4.86 33.05
C ARG A 213 12.37 5.14 34.38
N GLU A 214 11.66 5.00 35.50
CA GLU A 214 12.15 5.12 36.87
C GLU A 214 13.39 4.24 37.12
N ARG A 215 13.34 2.96 36.72
CA ARG A 215 14.49 2.02 36.84
C ARG A 215 15.68 2.36 35.94
N LEU A 216 15.56 3.29 34.99
CA LEU A 216 16.65 3.83 34.20
C LEU A 216 17.14 5.18 34.75
N GLU A 217 16.22 6.05 35.16
CA GLU A 217 16.47 7.34 35.86
C GLU A 217 17.31 7.09 37.13
N ALA A 218 16.84 6.24 38.05
CA ALA A 218 17.58 5.87 39.27
C ALA A 218 18.95 5.19 39.02
N ARG A 219 19.23 4.74 37.78
CA ARG A 219 20.55 4.26 37.36
C ARG A 219 21.42 5.36 36.75
N ALA A 220 20.80 6.34 36.08
CA ALA A 220 21.45 7.55 35.60
C ALA A 220 21.86 8.43 36.78
N ASP A 221 20.97 8.70 37.73
CA ASP A 221 21.24 9.46 38.96
C ASP A 221 22.41 8.87 39.75
N LYS A 222 22.45 7.53 39.86
CA LYS A 222 23.58 6.82 40.46
C LYS A 222 24.87 6.97 39.65
N ALA A 223 24.80 6.94 38.32
CA ALA A 223 25.98 7.13 37.46
C ALA A 223 26.48 8.59 37.51
N GLN A 224 25.58 9.57 37.62
CA GLN A 224 25.89 10.98 37.81
C GLN A 224 26.48 11.24 39.21
N SER A 225 25.95 10.59 40.25
CA SER A 225 26.52 10.62 41.61
C SER A 225 27.91 9.97 41.67
N GLU A 226 28.12 8.87 40.93
CA GLU A 226 29.44 8.27 40.73
C GLU A 226 30.39 9.24 40.00
N SER A 227 29.90 9.93 38.96
CA SER A 227 30.64 10.94 38.18
C SER A 227 31.11 12.11 39.04
N GLU A 228 30.17 12.79 39.72
CA GLU A 228 30.46 13.96 40.55
C GLU A 228 31.43 13.61 41.69
N ARG A 229 31.25 12.45 42.35
CA ARG A 229 32.18 12.00 43.39
C ARG A 229 33.61 11.82 42.86
N TYR A 230 33.80 11.27 41.66
CA TYR A 230 35.13 11.15 41.06
C TYR A 230 35.70 12.50 40.58
N TYR A 231 34.84 13.39 40.08
CA TYR A 231 35.23 14.75 39.70
C TYR A 231 35.68 15.57 40.91
N LEU A 232 34.91 15.56 42.01
CA LEU A 232 35.25 16.23 43.26
C LEU A 232 36.54 15.66 43.88
N ALA A 233 36.73 14.35 43.91
CA ALA A 233 37.98 13.73 44.38
C ALA A 233 39.19 14.10 43.50
N SER A 234 39.01 14.22 42.18
CA SER A 234 40.04 14.72 41.27
C SER A 234 40.35 16.21 41.51
N LYS A 235 39.33 17.02 41.80
CA LYS A 235 39.41 18.47 42.04
C LYS A 235 40.07 18.80 43.37
N GLU A 236 39.71 18.07 44.43
CA GLU A 236 40.31 18.15 45.78
C GLU A 236 41.79 17.74 45.74
N ARG A 237 42.13 16.66 45.03
CA ARG A 237 43.54 16.29 44.81
C ARG A 237 44.31 17.35 44.02
N ALA A 238 43.67 17.98 43.03
CA ALA A 238 44.29 19.02 42.21
C ALA A 238 44.47 20.36 42.96
N SER A 239 43.57 20.76 43.86
CA SER A 239 43.69 22.02 44.62
C SER A 239 44.88 22.07 45.58
N HIS A 240 45.51 20.92 45.87
CA HIS A 240 46.75 20.84 46.63
C HIS A 240 48.02 21.08 45.77
N ILE A 241 47.88 21.26 44.45
CA ILE A 241 48.99 21.52 43.52
C ILE A 241 48.94 22.99 43.07
N PRO A 242 49.97 23.81 43.35
CA PRO A 242 50.06 25.18 42.84
C PRO A 242 49.94 25.25 41.31
N PHE A 243 49.09 26.15 40.83
CA PHE A 243 48.84 26.31 39.40
C PHE A 243 50.12 26.69 38.65
N GLY A 244 50.40 25.99 37.55
CA GLY A 244 51.60 26.20 36.73
C GLY A 244 52.89 25.55 37.25
N GLN A 245 52.89 24.85 38.39
CA GLN A 245 54.09 24.17 38.89
C GLN A 245 54.48 22.95 38.01
N PRO A 246 55.68 22.91 37.41
CA PRO A 246 56.14 21.76 36.65
C PRO A 246 56.57 20.61 37.57
N ILE A 247 56.54 19.37 37.05
CA ILE A 247 57.10 18.21 37.75
C ILE A 247 58.64 18.33 37.72
N LEU A 248 59.23 18.61 38.89
CA LEU A 248 60.68 18.73 39.06
C LEU A 248 61.36 17.36 38.89
N VAL A 249 61.99 17.13 37.75
CA VAL A 249 62.72 15.89 37.43
C VAL A 249 64.00 15.78 38.28
N GLY A 250 64.27 14.61 38.86
CA GLY A 250 65.41 14.37 39.75
C GLY A 250 65.24 14.87 41.18
N HIS A 251 64.15 15.59 41.50
CA HIS A 251 63.91 16.11 42.83
C HIS A 251 63.21 15.09 43.75
N HIS A 252 63.44 15.14 45.06
CA HIS A 252 62.87 14.16 46.01
C HIS A 252 61.32 14.13 46.04
N SER A 253 60.66 15.18 45.54
CA SER A 253 59.20 15.25 45.41
C SER A 253 58.65 14.65 44.10
N GLU A 254 59.50 14.35 43.10
CA GLU A 254 59.12 13.88 41.76
C GLU A 254 58.21 12.65 41.79
N LYS A 255 58.59 11.64 42.60
CA LYS A 255 57.82 10.40 42.79
C LYS A 255 56.48 10.63 43.51
N ARG A 256 56.28 11.76 44.20
CA ARG A 256 54.96 12.16 44.72
C ARG A 256 54.16 12.83 43.61
N ALA A 257 54.70 13.88 43.00
CA ALA A 257 54.05 14.66 41.94
C ALA A 257 53.53 13.79 40.79
N ARG A 258 54.32 12.83 40.27
CA ARG A 258 53.84 11.90 39.22
C ARG A 258 52.65 11.05 39.66
N ARG A 259 52.66 10.49 40.88
CA ARG A 259 51.55 9.66 41.39
C ARG A 259 50.28 10.47 41.64
N ASP A 260 50.41 11.72 42.09
CA ASP A 260 49.23 12.56 42.33
C ASP A 260 48.64 13.10 41.01
N ALA A 261 49.47 13.42 40.01
CA ALA A 261 49.02 13.68 38.64
C ALA A 261 48.35 12.44 38.00
N GLU A 262 48.94 11.25 38.15
CA GLU A 262 48.35 9.98 37.71
C GLU A 262 47.01 9.70 38.38
N ARG A 263 46.86 9.98 39.67
CA ARG A 263 45.59 9.85 40.41
C ARG A 263 44.54 10.83 39.91
N ILE A 264 44.89 12.12 39.74
CA ILE A 264 44.01 13.15 39.15
C ILE A 264 43.52 12.67 37.77
N PHE A 265 44.42 12.25 36.89
CA PHE A 265 44.07 11.76 35.56
C PHE A 265 43.16 10.52 35.61
N ASN A 266 43.47 9.55 36.50
CA ASN A 266 42.68 8.34 36.64
C ASN A 266 41.30 8.57 37.28
N ASP A 267 41.16 9.51 38.22
CA ASP A 267 39.88 9.85 38.84
C ASP A 267 39.01 10.69 37.88
N MET A 268 39.59 11.65 37.16
CA MET A 268 38.93 12.34 36.04
C MET A 268 38.52 11.36 34.92
N GLY A 269 39.37 10.38 34.61
CA GLY A 269 39.06 9.31 33.66
C GLY A 269 37.94 8.37 34.12
N LYS A 270 37.60 8.33 35.42
CA LYS A 270 36.43 7.63 35.97
C LYS A 270 35.19 8.53 35.93
N SER A 271 35.30 9.82 36.25
CA SER A 271 34.15 10.74 36.19
C SER A 271 33.61 10.84 34.76
N VAL A 272 34.47 11.08 33.76
CA VAL A 272 34.07 11.14 32.34
C VAL A 272 33.36 9.84 31.88
N LYS A 273 33.85 8.66 32.29
CA LYS A 273 33.20 7.37 31.98
C LYS A 273 31.86 7.20 32.70
N ALA A 274 31.74 7.68 33.94
CA ALA A 274 30.49 7.66 34.71
C ALA A 274 29.46 8.67 34.16
N GLN A 275 29.91 9.83 33.67
CA GLN A 275 29.08 10.80 32.97
C GLN A 275 28.53 10.22 31.67
N GLN A 276 29.41 9.71 30.79
CA GLN A 276 29.00 9.03 29.55
C GLN A 276 28.00 7.89 29.81
N LYS A 277 28.13 7.17 30.93
CA LYS A 277 27.19 6.14 31.39
C LYS A 277 25.85 6.75 31.81
N ALA A 278 25.81 7.89 32.49
CA ALA A 278 24.59 8.63 32.82
C ALA A 278 23.90 9.17 31.56
N ASP A 279 24.64 9.83 30.67
CA ASP A 279 24.13 10.39 29.41
C ASP A 279 23.50 9.28 28.54
N ASN A 280 24.18 8.13 28.41
CA ASN A 280 23.65 6.95 27.71
C ASN A 280 22.43 6.32 28.39
N LEU A 281 22.19 6.56 29.69
CA LEU A 281 20.97 6.14 30.38
C LEU A 281 19.85 7.16 30.18
N ASN A 282 20.14 8.46 30.17
CA ASN A 282 19.17 9.53 29.88
C ASN A 282 18.63 9.43 28.44
N ASN A 283 19.51 9.24 27.45
CA ASN A 283 19.10 8.93 26.06
C ASN A 283 18.21 7.67 25.97
N ARG A 284 18.33 6.75 26.94
CA ARG A 284 17.50 5.53 27.04
C ARG A 284 16.20 5.74 27.81
N VAL A 285 16.12 6.75 28.70
CA VAL A 285 14.92 7.23 29.38
C VAL A 285 14.01 7.93 28.37
N GLU A 286 14.56 8.83 27.55
CA GLU A 286 13.85 9.51 26.45
C GLU A 286 13.34 8.55 25.37
N SER A 287 14.05 7.43 25.13
CA SER A 287 13.57 6.37 24.23
C SER A 287 12.47 5.46 24.82
N VAL A 288 12.04 5.67 26.07
CA VAL A 288 10.91 4.93 26.66
C VAL A 288 9.56 5.55 26.26
N GLY A 289 9.00 5.04 25.17
CA GLY A 289 7.65 5.36 24.69
C GLY A 289 7.62 5.82 23.22
N THR A 290 8.74 6.34 22.72
CA THR A 290 8.94 6.77 21.32
C THR A 290 9.11 5.62 20.31
N ALA A 291 9.09 4.37 20.78
CA ALA A 291 9.01 3.19 19.91
C ALA A 291 7.65 3.11 19.19
N GLY A 292 7.62 2.49 18.01
CA GLY A 292 6.37 2.31 17.26
C GLY A 292 5.31 1.52 18.04
N ILE A 293 4.04 1.94 17.90
CA ILE A 293 2.83 1.43 18.60
C ILE A 293 2.97 -0.05 18.96
N ALA A 294 2.97 -0.36 20.25
CA ALA A 294 3.13 -1.72 20.76
C ALA A 294 1.89 -2.58 20.47
N SER A 295 2.05 -3.90 20.43
CA SER A 295 0.91 -4.85 20.32
C SER A 295 0.29 -5.19 21.67
N ASP A 296 0.95 -4.81 22.77
CA ASP A 296 0.57 -5.04 24.17
C ASP A 296 0.10 -3.75 24.88
N ASP A 297 -0.26 -2.73 24.09
CA ASP A 297 -0.92 -1.49 24.48
C ASP A 297 -2.43 -1.65 24.27
N PRO A 298 -3.30 -1.42 25.28
CA PRO A 298 -4.76 -1.61 25.15
C PRO A 298 -5.39 -0.68 24.09
N GLU A 299 -4.76 0.45 23.79
CA GLU A 299 -5.20 1.42 22.78
C GLU A 299 -4.55 1.18 21.40
N ALA A 300 -3.74 0.12 21.23
CA ALA A 300 -2.96 -0.14 20.01
C ALA A 300 -3.79 -0.10 18.73
N ILE A 301 -5.01 -0.68 18.75
CA ILE A 301 -5.92 -0.70 17.60
C ILE A 301 -6.43 0.71 17.27
N GLN A 302 -6.75 1.53 18.28
CA GLN A 302 -7.16 2.92 18.08
C GLN A 302 -6.01 3.77 17.52
N LYS A 303 -4.82 3.66 18.11
CA LYS A 303 -3.60 4.35 17.63
C LYS A 303 -3.23 3.94 16.20
N LEU A 304 -3.40 2.66 15.85
CA LEU A 304 -3.21 2.18 14.47
C LEU A 304 -4.30 2.67 13.51
N LYS A 305 -5.57 2.77 13.93
CA LYS A 305 -6.65 3.35 13.11
C LYS A 305 -6.43 4.85 12.86
N SER A 306 -6.03 5.62 13.88
CA SER A 306 -5.65 7.04 13.70
C SER A 306 -4.41 7.22 12.81
N LYS A 307 -3.44 6.30 12.90
CA LYS A 307 -2.31 6.27 11.97
C LYS A 307 -2.73 5.89 10.55
N LEU A 308 -3.69 4.99 10.39
CA LEU A 308 -4.19 4.59 9.09
C LEU A 308 -4.86 5.76 8.36
N THR A 309 -5.75 6.50 9.03
CA THR A 309 -6.44 7.63 8.41
C THR A 309 -5.50 8.78 8.05
N SER A 310 -4.42 9.02 8.81
CA SER A 310 -3.42 10.03 8.43
C SER A 310 -2.55 9.60 7.24
N LEU A 311 -2.17 8.33 7.14
CA LEU A 311 -1.50 7.78 5.96
C LEU A 311 -2.40 7.84 4.71
N GLU A 312 -3.70 7.56 4.85
CA GLU A 312 -4.68 7.61 3.75
C GLU A 312 -4.94 9.05 3.28
N ARG A 313 -5.17 10.00 4.19
CA ARG A 313 -5.25 11.44 3.85
C ARG A 313 -3.99 11.95 3.13
N SER A 314 -2.81 11.55 3.61
CA SER A 314 -1.53 11.86 2.95
C SER A 314 -1.44 11.25 1.55
N GLN A 315 -1.97 10.04 1.36
CA GLN A 315 -2.01 9.38 0.05
C GLN A 315 -2.95 10.07 -0.95
N GLU A 316 -4.08 10.57 -0.47
CA GLU A 316 -5.04 11.32 -1.28
C GLU A 316 -4.49 12.69 -1.66
N MET A 317 -3.91 13.43 -0.70
CA MET A 317 -3.19 14.70 -0.92
C MET A 317 -2.07 14.57 -1.95
N MET A 318 -1.21 13.54 -1.86
CA MET A 318 -0.16 13.33 -2.86
C MET A 318 -0.73 13.02 -4.26
N LYS A 319 -1.86 12.31 -4.35
CA LYS A 319 -2.52 11.99 -5.62
C LYS A 319 -3.21 13.20 -6.25
N SER A 320 -3.93 14.01 -5.47
CA SER A 320 -4.63 15.20 -5.96
C SER A 320 -3.63 16.25 -6.47
N ILE A 321 -2.57 16.51 -5.71
CA ILE A 321 -1.50 17.43 -6.09
C ILE A 321 -0.81 16.93 -7.37
N ASN A 322 -0.41 15.65 -7.44
CA ASN A 322 0.17 15.09 -8.67
C ASN A 322 -0.81 15.02 -9.85
N LYS A 323 -2.13 15.09 -9.63
CA LYS A 323 -3.14 15.21 -10.70
C LYS A 323 -3.20 16.66 -11.22
N VAL A 324 -3.20 17.64 -10.31
CA VAL A 324 -3.24 19.08 -10.64
C VAL A 324 -1.95 19.55 -11.31
N ILE A 325 -0.78 19.14 -10.81
CA ILE A 325 0.54 19.45 -11.41
C ILE A 325 0.60 19.00 -12.87
N ARG A 326 0.16 17.76 -13.16
CA ARG A 326 0.12 17.16 -14.51
C ARG A 326 -1.03 17.66 -15.41
N SER A 327 -1.82 18.65 -14.96
CA SER A 327 -2.84 19.27 -15.81
C SER A 327 -2.24 20.42 -16.61
N ASN A 328 -2.51 20.45 -17.91
CA ASN A 328 -1.99 21.49 -18.83
C ASN A 328 -2.90 22.74 -18.87
N ASN A 329 -4.07 22.69 -18.22
CA ASN A 329 -5.13 23.69 -18.34
C ASN A 329 -5.14 24.71 -17.19
N LEU A 330 -4.20 24.60 -16.24
CA LEU A 330 -4.08 25.49 -15.06
C LEU A 330 -2.70 26.17 -15.09
N SER A 331 -2.68 27.45 -14.72
CA SER A 331 -1.48 28.24 -14.46
C SER A 331 -0.71 27.71 -13.23
N GLU A 332 0.56 28.07 -13.11
CA GLU A 332 1.36 27.76 -11.92
C GLU A 332 0.80 28.48 -10.67
N ALA A 333 0.20 29.66 -10.85
CA ALA A 333 -0.53 30.37 -9.80
C ALA A 333 -1.72 29.55 -9.28
N ASP A 334 -2.61 29.10 -10.16
CA ASP A 334 -3.79 28.28 -9.81
C ASP A 334 -3.37 26.95 -9.15
N LYS A 335 -2.25 26.36 -9.60
CA LYS A 335 -1.67 25.15 -9.00
C LYS A 335 -1.16 25.42 -7.58
N MET A 336 -0.52 26.55 -7.33
CA MET A 336 -0.11 26.99 -5.99
C MET A 336 -1.31 27.31 -5.10
N GLU A 337 -2.35 27.97 -5.62
CA GLU A 337 -3.56 28.29 -4.86
C GLU A 337 -4.29 27.01 -4.44
N PHE A 338 -4.50 26.06 -5.36
CA PHE A 338 -5.06 24.74 -5.05
C PHE A 338 -4.30 24.02 -3.92
N MET A 339 -2.96 24.01 -3.98
CA MET A 339 -2.12 23.38 -2.95
C MET A 339 -2.28 24.05 -1.57
N GLN A 340 -2.40 25.37 -1.53
CA GLN A 340 -2.56 26.14 -0.29
C GLN A 340 -3.99 26.00 0.27
N VAL A 341 -5.02 26.22 -0.53
CA VAL A 341 -6.43 26.21 -0.08
C VAL A 341 -6.90 24.80 0.25
N THR A 342 -6.74 23.83 -0.66
CA THR A 342 -7.29 22.48 -0.51
C THR A 342 -6.49 21.61 0.47
N HIS A 343 -5.19 21.85 0.61
CA HIS A 343 -4.29 20.96 1.37
C HIS A 343 -3.49 21.66 2.49
N GLN A 344 -3.74 22.95 2.75
CA GLN A 344 -3.06 23.75 3.77
C GLN A 344 -1.51 23.70 3.70
N LEU A 345 -0.96 23.49 2.50
CA LEU A 345 0.49 23.58 2.29
C LEU A 345 0.94 25.03 2.38
N THR A 346 2.12 25.25 2.96
CA THR A 346 2.74 26.59 2.93
C THR A 346 3.16 26.97 1.52
N GLN A 347 3.18 28.27 1.21
CA GLN A 347 3.65 28.80 -0.08
C GLN A 347 5.02 28.23 -0.49
N LYS A 348 5.94 28.07 0.46
CA LYS A 348 7.25 27.44 0.23
C LYS A 348 7.13 25.99 -0.23
N GLN A 349 6.29 25.17 0.42
CA GLN A 349 6.08 23.76 0.04
C GLN A 349 5.42 23.64 -1.33
N ALA A 350 4.45 24.51 -1.66
CA ALA A 350 3.83 24.54 -2.98
C ALA A 350 4.85 24.89 -4.08
N HIS A 351 5.70 25.89 -3.85
CA HIS A 351 6.80 26.24 -4.76
C HIS A 351 7.84 25.10 -4.89
N GLU A 352 8.24 24.47 -3.79
CA GLU A 352 9.21 23.35 -3.79
C GLU A 352 8.69 22.11 -4.52
N LEU A 353 7.36 21.91 -4.56
CA LEU A 353 6.72 20.85 -5.35
C LEU A 353 6.64 21.18 -6.85
N LEU A 354 6.52 22.45 -7.24
CA LEU A 354 6.53 22.88 -8.66
C LEU A 354 7.95 23.01 -9.23
N HIS A 355 8.89 23.47 -8.41
CA HIS A 355 10.28 23.73 -8.80
C HIS A 355 11.25 23.02 -7.83
N PRO A 356 11.30 21.68 -7.83
CA PRO A 356 12.19 20.92 -6.96
C PRO A 356 13.65 21.06 -7.43
N ASN A 357 14.56 21.38 -6.51
CA ASN A 357 16.00 21.48 -6.80
C ASN A 357 16.61 20.16 -7.33
N PHE A 358 16.03 19.02 -6.96
CA PHE A 358 16.45 17.68 -7.38
C PHE A 358 15.23 16.75 -7.50
N GLY A 359 15.24 15.87 -8.50
CA GLY A 359 14.20 14.85 -8.69
C GLY A 359 13.19 15.20 -9.77
N SER A 360 11.90 15.07 -9.47
CA SER A 360 10.79 15.25 -10.42
C SER A 360 9.70 16.11 -9.81
N VAL A 361 8.99 16.88 -10.64
CA VAL A 361 7.93 17.80 -10.22
C VAL A 361 6.79 17.05 -9.52
N GLY A 362 6.35 17.57 -8.38
CA GLY A 362 5.36 16.95 -7.49
C GLY A 362 5.94 15.92 -6.53
N PHE A 363 5.07 15.08 -5.95
CA PHE A 363 5.50 14.00 -5.06
C PHE A 363 6.05 12.82 -5.86
N ALA A 364 7.29 12.42 -5.60
CA ALA A 364 7.92 11.30 -6.31
C ALA A 364 7.17 9.97 -6.12
N ASP A 365 7.14 9.14 -7.18
CA ASP A 365 6.41 7.86 -7.21
C ASP A 365 6.81 6.89 -6.09
N TYR A 366 8.07 6.93 -5.65
CA TYR A 366 8.53 6.09 -4.54
C TYR A 366 7.83 6.45 -3.22
N SER A 367 7.50 7.73 -2.98
CA SER A 367 6.77 8.17 -1.78
C SER A 367 5.33 7.63 -1.79
N LEU A 368 4.64 7.76 -2.93
CA LEU A 368 3.30 7.19 -3.15
C LEU A 368 3.30 5.65 -3.02
N ARG A 369 4.33 4.96 -3.54
CA ARG A 369 4.49 3.50 -3.45
C ARG A 369 4.78 3.03 -2.03
N ASN A 370 5.66 3.72 -1.31
CA ASN A 370 6.03 3.41 0.06
C ASN A 370 4.86 3.65 1.01
N ASN A 371 4.11 4.74 0.83
CA ASN A 371 2.91 5.00 1.64
C ASN A 371 1.77 4.00 1.34
N ASN A 372 1.57 3.60 0.07
CA ASN A 372 0.68 2.46 -0.26
C ASN A 372 1.13 1.13 0.40
N ALA A 373 2.42 0.94 0.67
CA ALA A 373 2.92 -0.24 1.38
C ALA A 373 2.68 -0.16 2.89
N THR A 374 2.94 0.99 3.52
CA THR A 374 2.67 1.20 4.95
C THR A 374 1.18 1.18 5.28
N ILE A 375 0.31 1.70 4.41
CA ILE A 375 -1.16 1.58 4.53
C ILE A 375 -1.57 0.11 4.57
N ARG A 376 -1.14 -0.70 3.58
CA ARG A 376 -1.50 -2.13 3.52
C ARG A 376 -0.97 -2.92 4.73
N ALA A 377 0.28 -2.68 5.12
CA ALA A 377 0.86 -3.28 6.33
C ALA A 377 0.11 -2.86 7.61
N THR A 378 -0.35 -1.61 7.70
CA THR A 378 -1.14 -1.10 8.84
C THR A 378 -2.53 -1.74 8.88
N LYS A 379 -3.25 -1.85 7.74
CA LYS A 379 -4.54 -2.56 7.66
C LYS A 379 -4.42 -4.03 8.07
N GLN A 380 -3.40 -4.73 7.57
CA GLN A 380 -3.13 -6.12 7.95
C GLN A 380 -2.84 -6.25 9.45
N ARG A 381 -2.00 -5.36 10.02
CA ARG A 381 -1.69 -5.36 11.46
C ARG A 381 -2.91 -5.08 12.34
N ILE A 382 -3.82 -4.19 11.92
CA ILE A 382 -5.08 -3.94 12.63
C ILE A 382 -5.91 -5.23 12.67
N LYS A 383 -6.11 -5.86 11.51
CA LYS A 383 -6.86 -7.13 11.40
C LYS A 383 -6.27 -8.24 12.28
N GLU A 384 -4.94 -8.38 12.30
CA GLU A 384 -4.25 -9.36 13.14
C GLU A 384 -4.45 -9.11 14.65
N LEU A 385 -4.45 -7.85 15.08
CA LEU A 385 -4.70 -7.49 16.49
C LEU A 385 -6.17 -7.65 16.88
N GLU A 386 -7.11 -7.27 16.01
CA GLU A 386 -8.54 -7.50 16.22
C GLU A 386 -8.85 -9.00 16.31
N GLN A 387 -8.29 -9.82 15.41
CA GLN A 387 -8.40 -11.28 15.49
C GLN A 387 -7.75 -11.87 16.74
N LEU A 388 -6.64 -11.31 17.23
CA LEU A 388 -6.01 -11.74 18.48
C LEU A 388 -6.85 -11.38 19.72
N HIS A 389 -7.40 -10.18 19.75
CA HIS A 389 -8.13 -9.64 20.90
C HIS A 389 -9.51 -10.31 21.06
N ASN A 390 -10.17 -10.67 19.96
CA ASN A 390 -11.50 -11.29 19.95
C ASN A 390 -11.49 -12.81 20.20
N GLN A 391 -10.32 -13.44 20.30
CA GLN A 391 -10.20 -14.85 20.67
C GLN A 391 -10.26 -15.03 22.19
N LYS A 392 -10.69 -16.23 22.63
CA LYS A 392 -10.57 -16.68 24.01
C LYS A 392 -9.09 -16.69 24.45
N PRO A 393 -8.74 -16.20 25.66
CA PRO A 393 -7.40 -16.36 26.22
C PRO A 393 -7.14 -17.84 26.54
N PHE A 394 -5.86 -18.21 26.64
CA PHE A 394 -5.49 -19.51 27.21
C PHE A 394 -5.64 -19.50 28.74
N ASP A 395 -6.37 -20.49 29.27
CA ASP A 395 -6.30 -20.98 30.65
C ASP A 395 -6.47 -22.51 30.55
N GLU A 396 -5.35 -23.19 30.34
CA GLU A 396 -5.29 -24.64 30.10
C GLU A 396 -4.29 -25.29 31.06
N LYS A 397 -4.60 -26.48 31.57
CA LYS A 397 -3.78 -27.21 32.54
C LYS A 397 -3.74 -28.69 32.16
N GLY A 398 -2.64 -29.35 32.48
CA GLY A 398 -2.46 -30.77 32.17
C GLY A 398 -1.25 -31.37 32.88
N ILE A 399 -1.01 -32.65 32.59
CA ILE A 399 0.15 -33.41 33.05
C ILE A 399 0.84 -33.97 31.81
N SER A 400 2.17 -33.87 31.74
CA SER A 400 2.96 -34.40 30.61
C SER A 400 4.36 -34.85 31.05
N ASP A 401 4.84 -36.01 30.60
CA ASP A 401 6.15 -36.60 30.98
C ASP A 401 6.36 -36.66 32.51
N GLY A 402 5.26 -36.71 33.29
CA GLY A 402 5.23 -36.73 34.76
C GLY A 402 5.11 -35.38 35.48
N PHE A 403 5.10 -34.24 34.76
CA PHE A 403 5.06 -32.89 35.34
C PHE A 403 3.68 -32.24 35.17
N GLU A 404 3.16 -31.59 36.21
CA GLU A 404 2.00 -30.71 36.11
C GLU A 404 2.38 -29.39 35.41
N TRP A 405 1.54 -28.94 34.47
CA TRP A 405 1.74 -27.68 33.75
C TRP A 405 0.48 -26.83 33.70
N ALA A 406 0.68 -25.50 33.72
CA ALA A 406 -0.36 -24.50 33.60
C ALA A 406 0.01 -23.46 32.53
N LEU A 407 -0.85 -23.30 31.54
CA LEU A 407 -0.76 -22.35 30.45
C LEU A 407 -1.75 -21.20 30.68
N TYR A 408 -1.24 -19.98 30.75
CA TYR A 408 -2.04 -18.78 31.02
C TYR A 408 -1.46 -17.55 30.32
N GLU A 409 -2.24 -16.47 30.28
CA GLU A 409 -1.87 -15.20 29.65
C GLU A 409 -1.79 -14.04 30.64
N GLU A 410 -0.73 -13.23 30.57
CA GLU A 410 -0.51 -12.11 31.49
C GLU A 410 0.52 -11.10 30.94
N GLU A 411 0.29 -9.80 31.15
CA GLU A 411 1.11 -8.66 30.63
C GLU A 411 1.42 -8.69 29.12
N GLY A 412 0.49 -9.16 28.29
CA GLY A 412 0.66 -9.32 26.84
C GLY A 412 1.65 -10.44 26.49
N ARG A 413 1.74 -11.49 27.33
CA ARG A 413 2.63 -12.64 27.14
C ARG A 413 1.92 -13.95 27.46
N ILE A 414 2.28 -15.00 26.73
CA ILE A 414 1.90 -16.38 27.02
C ILE A 414 2.92 -16.94 28.01
N LYS A 415 2.44 -17.60 29.07
CA LYS A 415 3.25 -18.20 30.13
C LYS A 415 2.89 -19.69 30.30
N PHE A 416 3.90 -20.56 30.28
CA PHE A 416 3.80 -21.93 30.80
C PHE A 416 4.53 -22.00 32.14
N SER A 417 3.79 -22.26 33.22
CA SER A 417 4.35 -22.67 34.52
C SER A 417 4.37 -24.19 34.62
N PHE A 418 5.32 -24.70 35.40
CA PHE A 418 5.43 -26.11 35.78
C PHE A 418 5.60 -26.19 37.31
N ASP A 419 5.35 -27.37 37.87
CA ASP A 419 5.56 -27.73 39.27
C ASP A 419 7.05 -27.69 39.68
N ASP A 420 7.91 -28.37 38.93
CA ASP A 420 9.38 -28.39 39.06
C ASP A 420 10.06 -28.12 37.70
N VAL A 421 11.35 -28.40 37.56
CA VAL A 421 12.12 -28.25 36.32
C VAL A 421 11.72 -29.34 35.32
N PRO A 422 10.96 -29.02 34.25
CA PRO A 422 10.43 -30.05 33.35
C PRO A 422 11.54 -30.72 32.53
N SER A 423 11.22 -31.88 31.95
CA SER A 423 12.18 -32.72 31.22
C SER A 423 12.90 -32.01 30.08
N GLU A 424 14.04 -32.55 29.63
CA GLU A 424 14.77 -31.98 28.49
C GLU A 424 13.95 -32.00 27.17
N LYS A 425 13.04 -32.97 27.00
CA LYS A 425 12.10 -33.01 25.88
C LYS A 425 11.22 -31.76 25.88
N ILE A 426 10.50 -31.51 26.99
CA ILE A 426 9.60 -30.37 27.17
C ILE A 426 10.36 -29.04 27.01
N ARG A 427 11.51 -28.90 27.69
CA ARG A 427 12.36 -27.70 27.59
C ARG A 427 12.84 -27.45 26.15
N THR A 428 13.05 -28.48 25.35
CA THR A 428 13.46 -28.35 23.94
C THR A 428 12.29 -27.95 23.03
N ILE A 429 11.08 -28.47 23.28
CA ILE A 429 9.84 -28.04 22.60
C ILE A 429 9.57 -26.55 22.86
N LEU A 430 9.69 -26.10 24.12
CA LEU A 430 9.47 -24.69 24.49
C LEU A 430 10.53 -23.76 23.88
N LYS A 431 11.82 -24.11 23.98
CA LYS A 431 12.93 -23.33 23.37
C LYS A 431 12.81 -23.21 21.86
N SER A 432 12.52 -24.31 21.15
CA SER A 432 12.36 -24.31 19.68
C SER A 432 11.16 -23.49 19.22
N ASN A 433 10.10 -23.42 20.02
CA ASN A 433 8.98 -22.50 19.84
C ASN A 433 9.22 -21.10 20.46
N GLY A 434 10.47 -20.71 20.71
CA GLY A 434 10.85 -19.35 21.08
C GLY A 434 10.40 -18.87 22.47
N PHE A 435 9.95 -19.76 23.35
CA PHE A 435 9.72 -19.43 24.76
C PHE A 435 11.05 -19.33 25.52
N LYS A 436 11.12 -18.40 26.49
CA LYS A 436 12.30 -18.17 27.31
C LYS A 436 11.97 -18.27 28.80
N TRP A 437 12.80 -18.97 29.55
CA TRP A 437 12.66 -19.06 31.01
C TRP A 437 12.84 -17.69 31.67
N SER A 438 11.87 -17.31 32.50
CA SER A 438 11.84 -16.06 33.26
C SER A 438 12.02 -16.37 34.75
N ARG A 439 13.13 -15.91 35.35
CA ARG A 439 13.40 -16.09 36.78
C ARG A 439 12.40 -15.37 37.69
N TYR A 440 11.88 -14.22 37.23
CA TYR A 440 10.95 -13.40 38.02
C TYR A 440 9.54 -14.01 38.11
N SER A 441 9.06 -14.60 37.00
CA SER A 441 7.72 -15.21 36.93
C SER A 441 7.74 -16.73 37.04
N LYS A 442 8.89 -17.34 37.34
CA LYS A 442 9.13 -18.80 37.43
C LYS A 442 8.48 -19.62 36.30
N ALA A 443 8.49 -19.08 35.08
CA ALA A 443 7.72 -19.62 33.95
C ALA A 443 8.48 -19.49 32.63
N TRP A 444 8.08 -20.29 31.64
CA TRP A 444 8.48 -20.12 30.24
C TRP A 444 7.58 -19.09 29.57
N VAL A 445 8.16 -17.99 29.07
CA VAL A 445 7.42 -16.81 28.63
C VAL A 445 7.71 -16.47 27.15
N ARG A 446 6.68 -16.08 26.40
CA ARG A 446 6.80 -15.53 25.04
C ARG A 446 5.81 -14.37 24.82
N LYS A 447 6.21 -13.33 24.07
CA LYS A 447 5.33 -12.19 23.76
C LYS A 447 4.13 -12.62 22.91
N MET A 448 2.95 -12.11 23.26
CA MET A 448 1.70 -12.33 22.53
C MET A 448 1.81 -11.81 21.08
N THR A 449 1.57 -12.71 20.13
CA THR A 449 1.56 -12.49 18.67
C THR A 449 0.75 -13.60 18.02
N ALA A 450 0.25 -13.42 16.79
CA ALA A 450 -0.51 -14.46 16.07
C ALA A 450 0.28 -15.77 15.93
N ASN A 451 1.56 -15.68 15.60
CA ASN A 451 2.48 -16.82 15.58
C ASN A 451 2.65 -17.45 16.99
N ALA A 452 2.77 -16.66 18.05
CA ALA A 452 2.85 -17.21 19.40
C ALA A 452 1.59 -18.02 19.77
N VAL A 453 0.39 -17.48 19.55
CA VAL A 453 -0.88 -18.18 19.78
C VAL A 453 -0.96 -19.47 18.95
N TYR A 454 -0.65 -19.42 17.66
CA TYR A 454 -0.65 -20.60 16.79
C TYR A 454 0.31 -21.69 17.29
N SER A 455 1.57 -21.33 17.56
CA SER A 455 2.56 -22.28 18.06
C SER A 455 2.21 -22.83 19.45
N THR A 456 1.56 -22.04 20.31
CA THR A 456 1.13 -22.48 21.65
C THR A 456 0.12 -23.62 21.57
N LYS A 457 -0.86 -23.52 20.67
CA LYS A 457 -1.80 -24.63 20.40
C LYS A 457 -1.06 -25.91 19.97
N SER A 458 -0.06 -25.78 19.08
CA SER A 458 0.76 -26.93 18.67
C SER A 458 1.67 -27.48 19.79
N ILE A 459 2.11 -26.65 20.73
CA ILE A 459 2.82 -27.10 21.95
C ILE A 459 1.88 -27.91 22.82
N VAL A 460 0.68 -27.41 23.13
CA VAL A 460 -0.32 -28.14 23.95
C VAL A 460 -0.65 -29.50 23.33
N THR A 461 -0.90 -29.57 22.01
CA THR A 461 -1.15 -30.85 21.33
C THR A 461 0.01 -31.84 21.50
N ARG A 462 1.26 -31.37 21.57
CA ARG A 462 2.45 -32.22 21.79
C ARG A 462 2.67 -32.58 23.26
N LEU A 463 2.31 -31.71 24.21
CA LEU A 463 2.38 -32.02 25.64
C LEU A 463 1.33 -33.08 26.01
N ASN A 464 0.14 -33.01 25.41
CA ASN A 464 -0.92 -34.02 25.56
C ASN A 464 -0.62 -35.36 24.86
N GLN A 465 0.59 -35.53 24.31
CA GLN A 465 1.09 -36.73 23.63
C GLN A 465 2.35 -37.31 24.31
N LEU A 466 2.75 -36.80 25.48
CA LEU A 466 3.98 -37.14 26.22
C LEU A 466 3.70 -37.65 27.64
#